data_AF-A0A7D5LYM6-F1
#
_entry.id   AF-A0A7D5LYM6-F1
#
_cell.length_a   1.000
_cell.length_b   1.000
_cell.length_c   1.000
_cell.angle_alpha   90.00
_cell.angle_beta   90.00
_cell.angle_gamma   90.00
#
_symmetry.space_group_name_H-M   'P 1'
#
loop_
_entity.id
_entity.type
_entity.pdbx_description
1 polymer ?
#
loop_
_entity_poly.entity_id
_entity_poly.type
_entity_poly.pdbx_seq_one_letter_code
_entity_poly.pdbx_strand_id
1 'polypeptide(L)'
;MDVNFILLFIESIPLQFDIFGGERAALGSDDPIIKGLVLSMFAVTGFGILLNIFNSGVRKKMVDQVKLKRIMKETRGWQKERMAAMRAKDQAKIAELGKKSSYMNKMSMEMMQMNMRPMMITFVPLILIFYLVLPALFTYTVAISPIPLNVIPGDMFQLTCTAEQAADPDHVCEVENALYLWAWYFLSSIAFSGIIMRLTKTSMDLS
;
A
#
# COMPACT_ATOMS: atom_id res chain seq x y z
N MET A 1 5.58 -37.54 -3.14
CA MET A 1 6.30 -36.59 -2.27
C MET A 1 5.24 -35.87 -1.49
N ASP A 2 5.04 -36.37 -0.29
CA ASP A 2 3.74 -36.47 0.32
C ASP A 2 3.34 -35.16 0.99
N VAL A 3 2.07 -34.81 0.92
CA VAL A 3 1.46 -33.68 1.63
C VAL A 3 1.80 -33.73 3.14
N ASN A 4 2.02 -34.95 3.67
CA ASN A 4 2.52 -35.21 5.01
C ASN A 4 3.88 -34.56 5.31
N PHE A 5 4.80 -34.47 4.34
CA PHE A 5 6.11 -33.83 4.57
C PHE A 5 5.99 -32.31 4.70
N ILE A 6 5.08 -31.70 3.94
CA ILE A 6 4.79 -30.25 4.02
C ILE A 6 4.10 -29.94 5.35
N LEU A 7 3.16 -30.78 5.78
CA LEU A 7 2.48 -30.64 7.07
C LEU A 7 3.44 -30.83 8.25
N LEU A 8 4.29 -31.84 8.22
CA LEU A 8 5.33 -32.07 9.25
C LEU A 8 6.38 -30.95 9.25
N PHE A 9 6.71 -30.37 8.10
CA PHE A 9 7.60 -29.22 8.00
C PHE A 9 6.97 -27.97 8.64
N ILE A 10 5.69 -27.71 8.37
CA ILE A 10 4.93 -26.60 8.96
C ILE A 10 4.79 -26.77 10.49
N GLU A 11 4.57 -27.99 10.98
CA GLU A 11 4.45 -28.31 12.40
C GLU A 11 5.80 -28.24 13.15
N SER A 12 6.92 -28.52 12.46
CA SER A 12 8.27 -28.40 13.02
C SER A 12 8.79 -26.97 13.16
N ILE A 13 8.10 -26.00 12.53
CA ILE A 13 8.41 -24.59 12.68
C ILE A 13 7.68 -24.11 13.94
N PRO A 14 8.38 -23.61 14.98
CA PRO A 14 7.77 -23.06 16.18
C PRO A 14 7.17 -21.67 15.91
N LEU A 15 6.61 -21.47 14.72
CA LEU A 15 5.68 -20.37 14.49
C LEU A 15 4.38 -20.82 15.13
N GLN A 16 4.09 -20.14 16.23
CA GLN A 16 2.84 -20.10 16.98
C GLN A 16 1.66 -19.69 16.06
N PHE A 17 1.37 -20.49 15.05
CA PHE A 17 0.17 -20.42 14.22
C PHE A 17 -0.86 -21.36 14.83
N ASP A 18 -1.39 -20.92 15.97
CA ASP A 18 -2.58 -21.49 16.60
C ASP A 18 -3.80 -21.16 15.72
N ILE A 19 -3.97 -21.91 14.62
CA ILE A 19 -5.01 -21.70 13.61
C ILE A 19 -6.35 -22.35 14.05
N PHE A 20 -6.35 -23.24 15.04
CA PHE A 20 -7.56 -23.90 15.52
C PHE A 20 -7.55 -24.10 17.04
N GLY A 21 -7.75 -22.99 17.76
CA GLY A 21 -8.42 -22.94 19.06
C GLY A 21 -7.71 -23.60 20.23
N GLY A 22 -7.10 -22.78 21.09
CA GLY A 22 -7.07 -23.07 22.53
C GLY A 22 -5.88 -22.47 23.26
N GLU A 23 -6.18 -21.52 24.15
CA GLU A 23 -5.36 -20.99 25.24
C GLU A 23 -4.30 -19.93 24.91
N ARG A 24 -4.62 -18.72 25.40
CA ARG A 24 -3.67 -17.62 25.61
C ARG A 24 -2.65 -18.04 26.68
N ALA A 25 -1.62 -18.78 26.28
CA ALA A 25 -0.47 -18.97 27.16
C ALA A 25 0.33 -17.66 27.21
N ALA A 26 0.09 -16.93 28.29
CA ALA A 26 0.81 -15.75 28.71
C ALA A 26 2.32 -15.99 28.78
N LEU A 27 3.08 -14.94 28.51
CA LEU A 27 4.52 -14.85 28.77
C LEU A 27 4.87 -15.37 30.18
N GLY A 28 5.81 -16.33 30.29
CA GLY A 28 6.49 -16.62 31.56
C GLY A 28 7.27 -17.95 31.63
N SER A 29 8.62 -17.83 31.63
CA SER A 29 9.66 -18.77 32.14
C SER A 29 9.87 -20.14 31.49
N ASP A 30 11.06 -20.75 31.42
CA ASP A 30 12.48 -20.36 31.61
C ASP A 30 13.28 -21.23 30.59
N ASP A 31 14.08 -20.59 29.72
CA ASP A 31 15.01 -21.20 28.75
C ASP A 31 14.50 -22.11 27.58
N PRO A 32 13.56 -21.62 26.76
CA PRO A 32 13.58 -21.91 25.32
C PRO A 32 13.39 -20.66 24.43
N ILE A 33 13.21 -19.48 25.05
CA ILE A 33 12.94 -18.21 24.37
C ILE A 33 14.08 -17.87 23.41
N ILE A 34 15.35 -18.03 23.78
CA ILE A 34 16.48 -17.61 22.93
C ILE A 34 16.69 -18.55 21.73
N LYS A 35 16.53 -19.86 21.90
CA LYS A 35 16.70 -20.81 20.77
C LYS A 35 15.55 -20.71 19.77
N GLY A 36 14.32 -20.59 20.25
CA GLY A 36 13.14 -20.39 19.41
C GLY A 36 13.10 -19.00 18.77
N LEU A 37 13.46 -17.95 19.51
CA LEU A 37 13.44 -16.55 19.06
C LEU A 37 14.57 -16.25 18.07
N VAL A 38 15.78 -16.78 18.26
CA VAL A 38 16.86 -16.56 17.29
C VAL A 38 16.56 -17.31 16.00
N LEU A 39 16.10 -18.57 16.08
CA LEU A 39 15.71 -19.34 14.89
C LEU A 39 14.50 -18.72 14.19
N SER A 40 13.47 -18.30 14.93
CA SER A 40 12.28 -17.65 14.36
C SER A 40 12.60 -16.26 13.81
N MET A 41 13.49 -15.50 14.44
CA MET A 41 13.97 -14.23 13.91
C MET A 41 14.68 -14.42 12.57
N PHE A 42 15.58 -15.39 12.45
CA PHE A 42 16.24 -15.71 11.17
C PHE A 42 15.27 -16.28 10.14
N ALA A 43 14.33 -17.13 10.55
CA ALA A 43 13.31 -17.69 9.65
C ALA A 43 12.37 -16.60 9.12
N VAL A 44 11.85 -15.72 9.98
CA VAL A 44 10.98 -14.60 9.62
C VAL A 44 11.72 -13.57 8.78
N THR A 45 12.97 -13.25 9.14
CA THR A 45 13.82 -12.34 8.34
C THR A 45 14.14 -12.95 6.97
N GLY A 46 14.49 -14.24 6.92
CA GLY A 46 14.75 -14.96 5.67
C GLY A 46 13.51 -15.04 4.77
N PHE A 47 12.35 -15.32 5.35
CA PHE A 47 11.07 -15.33 4.64
C PHE A 47 10.69 -13.92 4.16
N GLY A 48 10.91 -12.89 4.98
CA GLY A 48 10.70 -11.49 4.60
C GLY A 48 11.62 -11.03 3.46
N ILE A 49 12.88 -11.47 3.47
CA ILE A 49 13.83 -11.22 2.38
C ILE A 49 13.38 -11.96 1.11
N LEU A 50 13.00 -13.23 1.21
CA LEU A 50 12.48 -14.02 0.10
C LEU A 50 11.22 -13.41 -0.52
N LEU A 51 10.26 -12.99 0.30
CA LEU A 51 9.05 -12.30 -0.15
C LEU A 51 9.36 -10.97 -0.82
N ASN A 52 10.30 -10.18 -0.27
CA ASN A 52 10.72 -8.93 -0.90
C ASN A 52 11.43 -9.15 -2.24
N ILE A 53 12.30 -10.18 -2.33
CA ILE A 53 12.95 -10.56 -3.58
C ILE A 53 11.91 -11.06 -4.59
N PHE A 54 10.93 -11.86 -4.15
CA PHE A 54 9.84 -12.33 -4.99
C PHE A 54 8.99 -11.16 -5.50
N ASN A 55 8.55 -10.24 -4.63
CA ASN A 55 7.80 -9.04 -5.01
C ASN A 55 8.60 -8.14 -5.97
N SER A 56 9.90 -7.98 -5.73
CA SER A 56 10.81 -7.24 -6.62
C SER A 56 10.95 -7.93 -7.98
N GLY A 57 11.06 -9.27 -8.00
CA GLY A 57 11.12 -10.09 -9.21
C GLY A 57 9.83 -10.01 -10.03
N VAL A 58 8.67 -10.12 -9.38
CA VAL A 58 7.35 -9.94 -10.00
C VAL A 58 7.24 -8.55 -10.62
N ARG A 59 7.63 -7.51 -9.89
CA ARG A 59 7.63 -6.13 -10.41
C ARG A 59 8.58 -5.95 -11.59
N LYS A 60 9.77 -6.54 -11.55
CA LYS A 60 10.74 -6.48 -12.66
C LYS A 60 10.26 -7.25 -13.90
N LYS A 61 9.55 -8.37 -13.71
CA LYS A 61 8.98 -9.18 -14.80
C LYS A 61 7.74 -8.53 -15.42
N MET A 62 6.93 -7.83 -14.63
CA MET A 62 5.72 -7.16 -15.10
C MET A 62 5.97 -5.80 -15.76
N VAL A 63 7.12 -5.17 -15.51
CA VAL A 63 7.44 -3.83 -16.05
C VAL A 63 8.58 -3.90 -17.06
N ASP A 64 8.29 -3.56 -18.32
CA ASP A 64 9.32 -3.36 -19.34
C ASP A 64 10.08 -2.05 -19.08
N GLN A 65 11.26 -2.19 -18.47
CA GLN A 65 12.13 -1.08 -18.12
C GLN A 65 12.69 -0.35 -19.34
N VAL A 66 12.85 -1.02 -20.48
CA VAL A 66 13.39 -0.42 -21.71
C VAL A 66 12.32 0.45 -22.35
N LYS A 67 11.09 -0.08 -22.49
CA LYS A 67 9.95 0.69 -23.00
C LYS A 67 9.63 1.88 -22.08
N LEU A 68 9.62 1.68 -20.76
CA LEU A 68 9.40 2.74 -19.79
C LEU A 68 10.43 3.88 -19.92
N LYS A 69 11.73 3.56 -19.99
CA LYS A 69 12.80 4.56 -20.14
C LYS A 69 12.69 5.33 -21.46
N ARG A 70 12.35 4.65 -22.57
CA ARG A 70 12.16 5.29 -23.87
C ARG A 70 11.00 6.27 -23.83
N ILE A 71 9.83 5.83 -23.38
CA ILE A 71 8.62 6.66 -23.28
C ILE A 71 8.86 7.84 -22.34
N MET A 72 9.55 7.63 -21.22
CA MET A 72 9.89 8.70 -20.28
C MET A 72 10.77 9.76 -20.92
N LYS A 73 11.80 9.37 -21.68
CA LYS A 73 12.68 10.31 -22.37
C LYS A 73 11.92 11.12 -23.43
N GLU A 74 11.09 10.46 -24.21
CA GLU A 74 10.31 11.11 -25.28
C GLU A 74 9.24 12.06 -24.72
N THR A 75 8.50 11.62 -23.70
CA THR A 75 7.48 12.45 -23.02
C THR A 75 8.12 13.66 -22.35
N ARG A 76 9.28 13.51 -21.69
CA ARG A 76 10.03 14.62 -21.07
C ARG A 76 10.54 15.61 -22.12
N GLY A 77 11.06 15.12 -23.25
CA GLY A 77 11.48 15.96 -24.38
C GLY A 77 10.33 16.83 -24.89
N TRP A 78 9.19 16.21 -25.16
CA TRP A 78 7.98 16.91 -25.58
C TRP A 78 7.46 17.90 -24.52
N GLN A 79 7.43 17.52 -23.23
CA GLN A 79 7.02 18.42 -22.15
C GLN A 79 7.95 19.64 -22.04
N LYS A 80 9.27 19.45 -22.19
CA LYS A 80 10.26 20.53 -22.13
C LYS A 80 10.11 21.50 -23.31
N GLU A 81 9.94 20.98 -24.52
CA GLU A 81 9.68 21.77 -25.73
C GLU A 81 8.38 22.56 -25.63
N ARG A 82 7.30 21.91 -25.15
CA ARG A 82 6.01 22.56 -24.92
C ARG A 82 6.14 23.68 -23.89
N MET A 83 6.84 23.42 -22.78
CA MET A 83 7.05 24.41 -21.73
C MET A 83 7.91 25.59 -22.20
N ALA A 84 8.93 25.34 -23.02
CA ALA A 84 9.74 26.39 -23.66
C ALA A 84 8.92 27.22 -24.64
N ALA A 85 8.09 26.59 -25.49
CA ALA A 85 7.20 27.28 -26.42
C ALA A 85 6.14 28.14 -25.69
N MET A 86 5.58 27.63 -24.58
CA MET A 86 4.67 28.38 -23.71
C MET A 86 5.34 29.60 -23.07
N ARG A 87 6.58 29.45 -22.58
CA ARG A 87 7.37 30.59 -22.03
C ARG A 87 7.71 31.62 -23.09
N ALA A 88 8.02 31.18 -24.31
CA ALA A 88 8.32 32.04 -25.45
C ALA A 88 7.06 32.65 -26.11
N LYS A 89 5.85 32.29 -25.66
CA LYS A 89 4.56 32.71 -26.23
C LYS A 89 4.41 32.43 -27.74
N ASP A 90 5.11 31.40 -28.24
CA ASP A 90 5.08 31.00 -29.65
C ASP A 90 3.84 30.14 -29.93
N GLN A 91 2.76 30.79 -30.36
CA GLN A 91 1.47 30.16 -30.63
C GLN A 91 1.53 29.13 -31.77
N ALA A 92 2.41 29.33 -32.76
CA ALA A 92 2.55 28.40 -33.88
C ALA A 92 3.17 27.08 -33.40
N LYS A 93 4.22 27.16 -32.59
CA LYS A 93 4.89 26.00 -32.02
C LYS A 93 4.04 25.29 -30.96
N ILE A 94 3.25 26.04 -30.19
CA ILE A 94 2.26 25.45 -29.26
C ILE A 94 1.19 24.65 -30.03
N ALA A 95 0.65 25.19 -31.13
CA ALA A 95 -0.34 24.50 -31.94
C ALA A 95 0.23 23.25 -32.62
N GLU A 96 1.48 23.31 -33.11
CA GLU A 96 2.18 22.16 -33.69
C GLU A 96 2.41 21.04 -32.64
N LEU A 97 2.93 21.39 -31.47
CA LEU A 97 3.13 20.44 -30.37
C LEU A 97 1.80 19.91 -29.80
N GLY A 98 0.74 20.72 -29.88
CA GLY A 98 -0.64 20.34 -29.54
C GLY A 98 -1.18 19.21 -30.41
N LYS A 99 -0.83 19.16 -31.70
CA LYS A 99 -1.21 18.03 -32.58
C LYS A 99 -0.60 16.70 -32.13
N LYS A 100 0.62 16.74 -31.57
CA LYS A 100 1.30 15.57 -30.98
C LYS A 100 0.75 15.19 -29.60
N SER A 101 -0.10 16.01 -28.97
CA SER A 101 -0.60 15.78 -27.60
C SER A 101 -1.37 14.48 -27.45
N SER A 102 -2.20 14.09 -28.44
CA SER A 102 -2.99 12.85 -28.37
C SER A 102 -2.09 11.61 -28.33
N TYR A 103 -1.06 11.56 -29.18
CA TYR A 103 -0.06 10.49 -29.17
C TYR A 103 0.72 10.48 -27.84
N MET A 104 1.17 11.63 -27.38
CA MET A 104 1.92 11.76 -26.11
C MET A 104 1.08 11.41 -24.88
N ASN A 105 -0.21 11.72 -24.90
CA ASN A 105 -1.17 11.36 -23.85
C ASN A 105 -1.37 9.84 -23.81
N LYS A 106 -1.54 9.19 -24.97
CA LYS A 106 -1.62 7.73 -25.04
C LYS A 106 -0.35 7.08 -24.50
N MET A 107 0.81 7.61 -24.88
CA MET A 107 2.10 7.13 -24.39
C MET A 107 2.27 7.33 -22.88
N SER A 108 1.79 8.46 -22.35
CA SER A 108 1.77 8.77 -20.90
C SER A 108 0.83 7.84 -20.14
N MET A 109 -0.32 7.49 -20.72
CA MET A 109 -1.25 6.50 -20.15
C MET A 109 -0.63 5.11 -20.14
N GLU A 110 0.07 4.69 -21.21
CA GLU A 110 0.81 3.43 -21.23
C GLU A 110 1.90 3.41 -20.14
N MET A 111 2.63 4.51 -19.95
CA MET A 111 3.60 4.65 -18.86
C MET A 111 2.94 4.51 -17.48
N MET A 112 1.80 5.16 -17.28
CA MET A 112 1.04 5.07 -16.04
C MET A 112 0.58 3.64 -15.77
N GLN A 113 0.03 2.95 -16.77
CA GLN A 113 -0.41 1.56 -16.63
C GLN A 113 0.74 0.60 -16.34
N MET A 114 1.92 0.80 -16.94
CA MET A 114 3.10 -0.02 -16.65
C MET A 114 3.55 0.10 -15.18
N ASN A 115 3.40 1.26 -14.54
CA ASN A 115 3.77 1.45 -13.14
C ASN A 115 2.62 1.16 -12.15
N MET A 116 1.37 1.40 -12.54
CA MET A 116 0.20 1.15 -11.69
C MET A 116 -0.20 -0.32 -11.61
N ARG A 117 0.00 -1.12 -12.67
CA ARG A 117 -0.33 -2.56 -12.64
C ARG A 117 0.40 -3.32 -11.52
N PRO A 118 1.73 -3.20 -11.36
CA PRO A 118 2.43 -3.83 -10.25
C PRO A 118 1.96 -3.32 -8.90
N MET A 119 1.70 -2.00 -8.80
CA MET A 119 1.23 -1.39 -7.56
C MET A 119 -0.14 -1.93 -7.15
N MET A 120 -1.09 -2.04 -8.09
CA MET A 120 -2.41 -2.61 -7.81
C MET A 120 -2.32 -4.06 -7.35
N ILE A 121 -1.45 -4.88 -7.97
CA ILE A 121 -1.27 -6.28 -7.56
C ILE A 121 -0.73 -6.40 -6.14
N THR A 122 0.14 -5.48 -5.71
CA THR A 122 0.67 -5.47 -4.33
C THR A 122 -0.25 -4.78 -3.33
N PHE A 123 -1.02 -3.77 -3.75
CA PHE A 123 -1.82 -2.92 -2.89
C PHE A 123 -3.23 -3.45 -2.68
N VAL A 124 -3.84 -4.09 -3.70
CA VAL A 124 -5.21 -4.64 -3.62
C VAL A 124 -5.33 -5.74 -2.56
N PRO A 125 -4.41 -6.72 -2.46
CA PRO A 125 -4.50 -7.73 -1.39
C PRO A 125 -4.33 -7.11 0.00
N LEU A 126 -3.45 -6.11 0.12
CA LEU A 126 -3.23 -5.41 1.37
C LEU A 126 -4.50 -4.65 1.78
N ILE A 127 -5.09 -3.85 0.89
CA ILE A 127 -6.30 -3.10 1.22
C ILE A 127 -7.52 -3.99 1.48
N LEU A 128 -7.62 -5.16 0.83
CA LEU A 128 -8.66 -6.15 1.11
C LEU A 128 -8.54 -6.72 2.54
N ILE A 129 -7.33 -7.00 3.00
CA ILE A 129 -7.08 -7.40 4.39
C ILE A 129 -7.47 -6.25 5.32
N PHE A 130 -7.08 -5.01 4.99
CA PHE A 130 -7.45 -3.84 5.77
C PHE A 130 -8.95 -3.59 5.84
N TYR A 131 -9.70 -3.87 4.79
CA TYR A 131 -11.15 -3.67 4.75
C TYR A 131 -11.92 -4.80 5.45
N LEU A 132 -11.51 -6.06 5.27
CA LEU A 132 -12.28 -7.21 5.76
C LEU A 132 -11.86 -7.68 7.15
N VAL A 133 -10.58 -7.57 7.48
CA VAL A 133 -10.01 -8.20 8.69
C VAL A 133 -9.90 -7.21 9.84
N LEU A 134 -9.41 -5.99 9.56
CA LEU A 134 -9.19 -5.01 10.63
C LEU A 134 -10.47 -4.51 11.32
N PRO A 135 -11.56 -4.18 10.60
CA PRO A 135 -12.81 -3.81 11.25
C PRO A 135 -13.40 -4.94 12.09
N ALA A 136 -13.23 -6.20 11.67
CA ALA A 136 -13.73 -7.35 12.42
C ALA A 136 -12.94 -7.64 13.71
N LEU A 137 -11.65 -7.28 13.76
CA LEU A 137 -10.77 -7.53 14.91
C LEU A 137 -10.60 -6.32 15.83
N PHE A 138 -10.75 -5.09 15.30
CA PHE A 138 -10.42 -3.85 16.02
C PHE A 138 -11.45 -2.76 15.72
N THR A 139 -12.63 -2.88 16.33
CA THR A 139 -13.75 -1.95 16.15
C THR A 139 -13.66 -0.66 16.98
N TYR A 140 -12.71 -0.55 17.91
CA TYR A 140 -12.68 0.56 18.87
C TYR A 140 -12.24 1.91 18.25
N THR A 141 -12.78 2.98 18.84
CA THR A 141 -12.45 4.37 18.49
C THR A 141 -11.25 4.86 19.30
N VAL A 142 -10.42 5.72 18.71
CA VAL A 142 -9.14 6.15 19.32
C VAL A 142 -8.91 7.66 19.34
N ALA A 143 -9.63 8.41 18.52
CA ALA A 143 -9.51 9.86 18.45
C ALA A 143 -10.84 10.47 18.02
N ILE A 144 -10.99 11.79 18.18
CA ILE A 144 -12.16 12.53 17.69
C ILE A 144 -11.62 13.61 16.74
N SER A 145 -12.12 13.64 15.51
CA SER A 145 -11.78 14.69 14.55
C SER A 145 -12.80 15.83 14.61
N PRO A 146 -12.39 17.11 14.47
CA PRO A 146 -13.33 18.23 14.43
C PRO A 146 -14.18 18.30 13.14
N ILE A 147 -13.80 17.52 12.12
CA ILE A 147 -14.39 17.52 10.78
C ILE A 147 -14.58 16.05 10.36
N PRO A 148 -15.66 15.70 9.64
CA PRO A 148 -15.81 14.35 9.08
C PRO A 148 -14.72 14.07 8.05
N LEU A 149 -14.00 12.95 8.21
CA LEU A 149 -12.89 12.55 7.33
C LEU A 149 -13.32 11.52 6.27
N ASN A 150 -14.62 11.42 5.97
CA ASN A 150 -15.17 10.51 4.98
C ASN A 150 -15.01 11.06 3.56
N VAL A 151 -13.77 11.03 3.04
CA VAL A 151 -13.39 11.60 1.74
C VAL A 151 -13.80 10.70 0.55
N ILE A 152 -14.10 9.42 0.80
CA ILE A 152 -14.47 8.47 -0.26
C ILE A 152 -16.00 8.44 -0.41
N PRO A 153 -16.54 8.81 -1.59
CA PRO A 153 -17.98 8.79 -1.81
C PRO A 153 -18.52 7.35 -1.84
N GLY A 154 -19.68 7.14 -1.19
CA GLY A 154 -20.46 5.90 -1.29
C GLY A 154 -20.54 5.02 -0.05
N ASP A 155 -20.28 5.52 1.17
CA ASP A 155 -20.37 4.80 2.46
C ASP A 155 -19.56 3.49 2.60
N MET A 156 -18.89 3.04 1.54
CA MET A 156 -18.06 1.83 1.52
C MET A 156 -16.80 1.96 2.38
N PHE A 157 -16.41 3.18 2.78
CA PHE A 157 -15.18 3.40 3.53
C PHE A 157 -15.30 4.63 4.45
N GLN A 158 -15.91 4.42 5.62
CA GLN A 158 -16.10 5.45 6.63
C GLN A 158 -14.90 5.48 7.59
N LEU A 159 -14.09 6.53 7.49
CA LEU A 159 -12.93 6.77 8.36
C LEU A 159 -13.35 7.30 9.74
N THR A 160 -14.46 8.05 9.77
CA THR A 160 -15.05 8.63 10.97
C THR A 160 -16.49 8.19 11.13
N CYS A 161 -16.91 8.00 12.37
CA CYS A 161 -18.30 7.74 12.74
C CYS A 161 -19.23 8.83 12.20
N THR A 162 -20.33 8.43 11.57
CA THR A 162 -21.40 9.34 11.14
C THR A 162 -22.32 9.71 12.31
N ALA A 163 -23.10 10.79 12.15
CA ALA A 163 -24.07 11.20 13.17
C ALA A 163 -25.12 10.12 13.47
N GLU A 164 -25.51 9.33 12.46
CA GLU A 164 -26.46 8.23 12.61
C GLU A 164 -25.87 7.07 13.43
N GLN A 165 -24.57 6.79 13.26
CA GLN A 165 -23.87 5.75 13.99
C GLN A 165 -23.58 6.14 15.45
N ALA A 166 -23.40 7.43 15.73
CA ALA A 166 -23.20 7.94 17.09
C ALA A 166 -24.51 8.02 17.91
N ALA A 167 -25.66 7.98 17.24
CA ALA A 167 -26.97 7.99 17.89
C ALA A 167 -27.44 6.58 18.32
N ASP A 168 -26.77 5.52 17.88
CA ASP A 168 -27.11 4.13 18.20
C ASP A 168 -26.31 3.65 19.43
N PRO A 169 -26.98 3.32 20.56
CA PRO A 169 -26.32 2.93 21.80
C PRO A 169 -25.57 1.59 21.73
N ASP A 170 -25.85 0.75 20.73
CA ASP A 170 -25.16 -0.53 20.53
C ASP A 170 -23.94 -0.40 19.58
N HIS A 171 -23.73 0.78 19.01
CA HIS A 171 -22.59 1.03 18.13
C HIS A 171 -21.33 1.37 18.94
N VAL A 172 -20.18 0.96 18.42
CA VAL A 172 -18.84 1.16 19.03
C VAL A 172 -18.41 2.65 19.15
N CYS A 173 -19.25 3.59 18.72
CA CYS A 173 -18.95 5.01 18.66
C CYS A 173 -19.96 5.82 19.48
N GLU A 174 -19.50 6.47 20.55
CA GLU A 174 -20.37 7.29 21.42
C GLU A 174 -20.45 8.77 20.99
N VAL A 175 -19.52 9.21 20.14
CA VAL A 175 -19.37 10.62 19.74
C VAL A 175 -19.25 10.73 18.22
N GLU A 176 -19.92 11.73 17.65
CA GLU A 176 -19.80 12.06 16.23
C GLU A 176 -18.33 12.35 15.86
N ASN A 177 -17.92 11.94 14.66
CA ASN A 177 -16.54 12.12 14.18
C ASN A 177 -15.47 11.36 15.00
N ALA A 178 -15.86 10.35 15.78
CA ALA A 178 -14.91 9.42 16.35
C ALA A 178 -14.17 8.65 15.23
N LEU A 179 -12.85 8.64 15.30
CA LEU A 179 -11.94 7.94 14.40
C LEU A 179 -11.77 6.49 14.86
N TYR A 180 -12.01 5.55 13.95
CA TYR A 180 -11.69 4.15 14.17
C TYR A 180 -10.17 3.93 14.27
N LEU A 181 -9.72 2.95 15.06
CA LEU A 181 -8.30 2.59 15.14
C LEU A 181 -7.70 2.31 13.75
N TRP A 182 -8.40 1.51 12.94
CA TRP A 182 -7.91 1.14 11.61
C TRP A 182 -7.78 2.38 10.70
N ALA A 183 -8.69 3.35 10.83
CA ALA A 183 -8.65 4.61 10.10
C ALA A 183 -7.45 5.45 10.55
N TRP A 184 -7.14 5.48 11.85
CA TRP A 184 -5.95 6.13 12.39
C TRP A 184 -4.64 5.49 11.87
N TYR A 185 -4.56 4.16 11.84
CA TYR A 185 -3.43 3.43 11.26
C TYR A 185 -3.26 3.74 9.78
N PHE A 186 -4.36 3.77 9.01
CA PHE A 186 -4.34 4.06 7.59
C PHE A 186 -3.85 5.48 7.30
N LEU A 187 -4.40 6.48 8.00
CA LEU A 187 -4.03 7.89 7.86
C LEU A 187 -2.55 8.13 8.21
N SER A 188 -2.09 7.57 9.33
CA SER A 188 -0.69 7.67 9.74
C SER A 188 0.24 6.98 8.74
N SER A 189 -0.11 5.80 8.25
CA SER A 189 0.68 5.06 7.25
C SER A 189 0.84 5.83 5.93
N ILE A 190 -0.21 6.49 5.44
CA ILE A 190 -0.14 7.33 4.24
C ILE A 190 0.74 8.56 4.48
N ALA A 191 0.55 9.24 5.61
CA ALA A 191 1.34 10.43 5.96
C ALA A 191 2.83 10.11 6.07
N PHE A 192 3.19 9.03 6.77
CA PHE A 192 4.59 8.61 6.93
C PHE A 192 5.17 8.03 5.64
N SER A 193 4.40 7.31 4.83
CA SER A 193 4.87 6.79 3.54
C SER A 193 5.36 7.92 2.63
N GLY A 194 4.65 9.05 2.57
CA GLY A 194 5.07 10.23 1.82
C GLY A 194 6.43 10.78 2.26
N ILE A 195 6.67 10.84 3.57
CA ILE A 195 7.93 11.31 4.16
C ILE A 195 9.06 10.31 3.88
N ILE A 196 8.81 9.02 4.08
CA ILE A 196 9.78 7.94 3.88
C ILE A 196 10.21 7.88 2.41
N MET A 197 9.29 8.03 1.46
CA MET A 197 9.62 8.04 0.03
C MET A 197 10.55 9.21 -0.34
N ARG A 198 10.35 10.39 0.29
CA ARG A 198 11.25 11.54 0.10
C ARG A 198 12.63 11.30 0.72
N LEU A 199 12.69 10.72 1.92
CA LEU A 199 13.96 10.41 2.60
C LEU A 199 14.77 9.35 1.84
N THR A 200 14.10 8.32 1.33
CA THR A 200 14.73 7.20 0.61
C THR A 200 15.02 7.51 -0.86
N LYS A 201 14.63 8.70 -1.36
CA LYS A 201 14.72 9.09 -2.78
C LYS A 201 14.09 8.06 -3.73
N THR A 202 13.08 7.35 -3.23
CA THR A 202 12.30 6.39 -4.03
C THR A 202 11.08 7.04 -4.66
N SER A 203 10.74 8.27 -4.27
CA SER A 203 9.85 9.11 -5.06
C SER A 203 10.40 9.20 -6.47
N MET A 204 9.53 9.04 -7.47
CA MET A 204 9.90 9.28 -8.86
C MET A 204 10.32 10.75 -8.99
N ASP A 205 11.60 11.03 -8.80
CA ASP A 205 12.16 12.35 -8.93
C ASP A 205 11.96 12.79 -10.38
N LEU A 206 11.17 13.85 -10.52
CA LEU A 206 10.92 14.54 -11.77
C LEU A 206 12.08 15.49 -12.15
N SER A 207 13.18 15.46 -11.38
CA SER A 207 14.43 16.15 -11.73
C SER A 207 15.15 15.48 -12.90
#